data_AF-A0A8D2DAW0-F1
#
_entry.id   AF-A0A8D2DAW0-F1
#
_cell.length_a   1.000
_cell.length_b   1.000
_cell.length_c   1.000
_cell.angle_alpha   90.00
_cell.angle_beta   90.00
_cell.angle_gamma   90.00
#
_symmetry.space_group_name_H-M   'P 1'
#
loop_
_entity.id
_entity.type
_entity.pdbx_description
1 polymer ?
#
loop_
_entity_poly.entity_id
_entity_poly.type
_entity_poly.pdbx_seq_one_letter_code
_entity_poly.pdbx_strand_id
1 'polypeptide(L)'
;MRSHWVWWLLQYRGSRGPLGSSPHGHFSLSHFLTTTIKEEYDRRSVDITPLEQRKLTFNTHALVQDLETHGFDKAQVETILSALTTLSNVSLDTIYKEMVTQAQQEITVQQLIAHLDSIRKDMVILEKCEFANLRAENEEMKIELDQGIMSLFF
;
A
#
# COMPACT_ATOMS: atom_id res chain seq x y z
N MET A 1 -28.19 3.68 -1.40
CA MET A 1 -27.41 4.72 -0.69
C MET A 1 -26.25 5.13 -1.60
N ARG A 2 -26.41 6.20 -2.39
CA ARG A 2 -25.51 6.56 -3.48
C ARG A 2 -24.77 7.86 -3.17
N SER A 3 -23.49 7.71 -2.88
CA SER A 3 -22.36 8.57 -3.28
C SER A 3 -22.56 10.09 -3.23
N HIS A 4 -22.48 10.65 -2.02
CA HIS A 4 -22.32 12.09 -1.75
C HIS A 4 -21.02 12.68 -2.33
N TRP A 5 -20.06 11.82 -2.67
CA TRP A 5 -18.74 12.17 -3.22
C TRP A 5 -18.78 12.75 -4.64
N VAL A 6 -19.80 12.38 -5.44
CA VAL A 6 -19.93 12.86 -6.81
C VAL A 6 -20.29 14.36 -6.84
N TRP A 7 -21.04 14.83 -5.84
CA TRP A 7 -21.38 16.24 -5.70
C TRP A 7 -20.16 17.10 -5.35
N TRP A 8 -19.22 16.57 -4.58
CA TRP A 8 -18.00 17.31 -4.22
C TRP A 8 -17.05 17.51 -5.41
N LEU A 9 -17.01 16.56 -6.35
CA LEU A 9 -16.22 16.64 -7.58
C LEU A 9 -16.78 17.61 -8.62
N LEU A 10 -18.10 17.83 -8.66
CA LEU A 10 -18.72 18.73 -9.65
C LEU A 10 -18.67 20.22 -9.23
N GLN A 11 -18.52 20.52 -7.95
CA GLN A 11 -18.54 21.90 -7.44
C GLN A 11 -17.27 22.70 -7.76
N TYR A 12 -16.19 22.04 -8.22
CA TYR A 12 -14.89 22.65 -8.49
C TYR A 12 -14.66 23.08 -9.95
N ARG A 13 -15.70 23.05 -10.80
CA ARG A 13 -15.60 23.44 -12.21
C ARG A 13 -16.47 24.66 -12.52
N GLY A 14 -16.04 25.86 -12.11
CA GLY A 14 -16.73 27.07 -12.56
C GLY A 14 -16.24 28.40 -11.97
N SER A 15 -15.12 28.92 -12.46
CA SER A 15 -14.97 30.34 -12.82
C SER A 15 -13.54 30.63 -13.30
N ARG A 16 -13.39 30.92 -14.59
CA ARG A 16 -12.15 31.37 -15.23
C ARG A 16 -12.36 32.83 -15.65
N GLY A 17 -11.65 33.75 -15.00
CA GLY A 17 -11.39 35.12 -15.48
C GLY A 17 -9.87 35.30 -15.71
N PRO A 18 -9.41 36.15 -16.65
CA PRO A 18 -8.06 36.05 -17.17
C PRO A 18 -7.05 37.08 -16.64
N LEU A 19 -5.81 36.60 -16.56
CA LEU A 19 -4.50 37.25 -16.73
C LEU A 19 -3.91 38.09 -15.57
N GLY A 20 -2.75 37.65 -15.10
CA GLY A 20 -1.84 38.39 -14.23
C GLY A 20 -0.62 37.53 -13.88
N SER A 21 0.46 37.70 -14.62
CA SER A 21 1.73 36.99 -14.47
C SER A 21 2.62 37.60 -13.38
N SER A 22 3.09 36.81 -12.42
CA SER A 22 4.41 36.97 -11.77
C SER A 22 4.78 35.79 -10.87
N PRO A 23 6.08 35.59 -10.56
CA PRO A 23 6.66 34.26 -10.44
C PRO A 23 7.08 33.95 -9.00
N HIS A 24 6.26 33.21 -8.27
CA HIS A 24 6.70 32.51 -7.07
C HIS A 24 6.34 31.04 -7.21
N GLY A 25 7.33 30.19 -6.96
CA GLY A 25 7.30 28.76 -7.24
C GLY A 25 6.15 28.07 -6.52
N HIS A 26 4.99 28.04 -7.18
CA HIS A 26 3.94 27.09 -6.87
C HIS A 26 4.49 25.71 -7.23
N PHE A 27 4.80 24.91 -6.21
CA PHE A 27 4.82 23.47 -6.35
C PHE A 27 3.45 23.07 -6.89
N SER A 28 3.38 22.87 -8.20
CA SER A 28 2.14 22.56 -8.89
C SER A 28 1.66 21.20 -8.40
N LEU A 29 0.56 21.21 -7.64
CA LEU A 29 -0.19 20.03 -7.20
C LEU A 29 -0.58 19.12 -8.38
N SER A 30 -0.56 19.64 -9.61
CA SER A 30 -0.76 18.85 -10.82
C SER A 30 0.26 17.71 -10.96
N HIS A 31 1.47 17.85 -10.41
CA HIS A 31 2.44 16.74 -10.41
C HIS A 31 2.15 15.68 -9.34
N PHE A 32 1.44 16.02 -8.26
CA PHE A 32 1.08 15.08 -7.20
C PHE A 32 -0.29 14.42 -7.41
N LEU A 33 -1.23 15.10 -8.08
CA LEU A 33 -2.55 14.56 -8.42
C LEU A 33 -2.54 13.72 -9.70
N THR A 34 -1.49 13.82 -10.52
CA THR A 34 -1.30 13.02 -11.75
C THR A 34 -0.36 11.83 -11.54
N THR A 35 -0.14 11.41 -10.30
CA THR A 35 0.11 9.98 -10.05
C THR A 35 -1.24 9.28 -9.98
N THR A 36 -1.92 9.26 -11.13
CA THR A 36 -2.56 8.01 -11.55
C THR A 36 -1.51 6.95 -11.26
N ILE A 37 -1.78 6.08 -10.29
CA ILE A 37 -1.01 4.87 -10.07
C ILE A 37 -1.07 4.13 -11.40
N LYS A 38 -0.14 4.47 -12.29
CA LYS A 38 0.11 3.79 -13.54
C LYS A 38 0.79 2.52 -13.07
N GLU A 39 -0.05 1.55 -12.73
CA GLU A 39 0.07 0.12 -12.99
C GLU A 39 1.47 -0.54 -12.97
N GLU A 40 2.44 -0.01 -12.23
CA GLU A 40 3.81 -0.50 -12.24
C GLU A 40 4.42 -0.51 -10.85
N TYR A 41 3.59 -0.79 -9.83
CA TYR A 41 4.08 -1.85 -8.95
C TYR A 41 3.84 -3.10 -9.76
N ASP A 42 4.93 -3.63 -10.32
CA ASP A 42 5.05 -5.01 -10.81
C ASP A 42 4.61 -5.93 -9.68
N ARG A 43 3.29 -6.03 -9.49
CA ARG A 43 2.61 -7.18 -8.94
C ARG A 43 2.89 -8.26 -9.96
N ARG A 44 4.12 -8.76 -9.98
CA ARG A 44 4.32 -10.17 -10.31
C ARG A 44 3.30 -10.85 -9.43
N SER A 45 2.24 -11.35 -10.05
CA SER A 45 1.37 -12.31 -9.45
C SER A 45 2.31 -13.45 -9.13
N VAL A 46 2.91 -13.39 -7.94
CA VAL A 46 3.52 -14.55 -7.35
C VAL A 46 2.31 -15.44 -7.16
N ASP A 47 2.10 -16.34 -8.12
CA ASP A 47 1.13 -17.39 -8.03
C ASP A 47 1.65 -18.29 -6.90
N ILE A 48 1.38 -17.85 -5.68
CA ILE A 48 1.64 -18.62 -4.49
C ILE A 48 0.52 -19.64 -4.49
N THR A 49 0.75 -20.74 -5.20
CA THR A 49 -0.03 -21.97 -5.03
C THR A 49 -0.37 -22.12 -3.54
N PRO A 50 -1.67 -22.24 -3.17
CA PRO A 50 -2.10 -22.39 -1.79
C PRO A 50 -1.21 -23.36 -1.04
N LEU A 51 -0.75 -22.94 0.15
CA LEU A 51 0.31 -23.61 0.89
C LEU A 51 -0.04 -25.09 1.22
N GLU A 52 -1.33 -25.42 1.31
CA GLU A 52 -1.84 -26.79 1.46
C GLU A 52 -1.55 -27.72 0.26
N GLN A 53 -1.38 -27.18 -0.94
CA GLN A 53 -1.11 -27.95 -2.16
C GLN A 53 0.38 -28.25 -2.37
N ARG A 54 1.28 -27.62 -1.61
CA ARG A 54 2.71 -27.99 -1.54
C ARG A 54 2.98 -29.06 -0.48
N LYS A 55 2.06 -30.01 -0.34
CA LYS A 55 2.41 -31.28 0.31
C LYS A 55 3.39 -31.98 -0.64
N LEU A 56 4.69 -31.78 -0.41
CA LEU A 56 5.73 -32.46 -1.17
C LEU A 56 5.53 -33.95 -0.95
N THR A 57 4.89 -34.62 -1.92
CA THR A 57 4.58 -36.03 -1.80
C THR A 57 5.88 -36.79 -1.98
N PHE A 58 6.34 -37.39 -0.88
CA PHE A 58 7.47 -38.29 -0.97
C PHE A 58 7.00 -39.54 -1.72
N ASN A 59 7.56 -39.82 -2.90
CA ASN A 59 7.29 -41.06 -3.61
C ASN A 59 8.03 -42.20 -2.92
N THR A 60 7.44 -42.65 -1.80
CA THR A 60 7.98 -43.72 -0.97
C THR A 60 8.24 -44.98 -1.78
N HIS A 61 7.33 -45.34 -2.69
CA HIS A 61 7.44 -46.55 -3.48
C HIS A 61 8.67 -46.52 -4.41
N ALA A 62 8.91 -45.42 -5.10
CA ALA A 62 10.07 -45.28 -5.98
C ALA A 62 11.39 -45.30 -5.19
N LEU A 63 11.45 -44.64 -4.01
CA LEU A 63 12.65 -44.65 -3.18
C LEU A 63 12.95 -46.04 -2.62
N VAL A 64 11.92 -46.75 -2.13
CA VAL A 64 12.09 -48.12 -1.61
C VAL A 64 12.61 -49.04 -2.70
N GLN A 65 12.00 -49.00 -3.89
CA GLN A 65 12.43 -49.82 -5.02
C GLN A 65 13.87 -49.51 -5.45
N ASP A 66 14.25 -48.24 -5.51
CA ASP A 66 15.62 -47.84 -5.85
C ASP A 66 16.64 -48.37 -4.82
N LEU A 67 16.36 -48.19 -3.52
CA LEU A 67 17.26 -48.67 -2.46
C LEU A 67 17.36 -50.21 -2.43
N GLU A 68 16.26 -50.93 -2.61
CA GLU A 68 16.30 -52.40 -2.69
C GLU A 68 17.11 -52.89 -3.90
N THR A 69 17.01 -52.21 -5.06
CA THR A 69 17.83 -52.56 -6.25
C THR A 69 19.33 -52.32 -6.03
N HIS A 70 19.70 -51.42 -5.11
CA HIS A 70 21.08 -51.16 -4.71
C HIS A 70 21.57 -52.06 -3.57
N GLY A 71 20.81 -53.09 -3.20
CA GLY A 71 21.23 -54.11 -2.25
C GLY A 71 21.06 -53.73 -0.77
N PHE A 72 20.27 -52.70 -0.47
CA PHE A 72 19.88 -52.38 0.91
C PHE A 72 18.86 -53.40 1.42
N ASP A 73 19.05 -53.88 2.65
CA ASP A 73 18.07 -54.71 3.32
C ASP A 73 16.83 -53.89 3.70
N LYS A 74 15.67 -54.55 3.78
CA LYS A 74 14.40 -53.91 4.07
C LYS A 74 14.42 -53.08 5.36
N ALA A 75 15.10 -53.56 6.41
CA ALA A 75 15.22 -52.82 7.67
C ALA A 75 16.05 -51.53 7.53
N GLN A 76 17.06 -51.54 6.66
CA GLN A 76 17.88 -50.36 6.36
C GLN A 76 17.07 -49.34 5.57
N VAL A 77 16.32 -49.79 4.56
CA VAL A 77 15.42 -48.95 3.76
C VAL A 77 14.36 -48.29 4.64
N GLU A 78 13.71 -49.04 5.52
CA GLU A 78 12.71 -48.51 6.46
C GLU A 78 13.32 -47.46 7.41
N THR A 79 14.54 -47.69 7.89
CA THR A 79 15.25 -46.74 8.77
C THR A 79 15.58 -45.44 8.05
N ILE A 80 16.10 -45.52 6.82
CA ILE A 80 16.43 -44.36 5.99
C ILE A 80 15.15 -43.58 5.65
N LEU A 81 14.11 -44.27 5.23
CA LEU A 81 12.82 -43.68 4.90
C LEU A 81 12.20 -42.98 6.12
N SER A 82 12.28 -43.59 7.30
CA SER A 82 11.79 -43.02 8.56
C SER A 82 12.55 -41.74 8.93
N ALA A 83 13.88 -41.76 8.84
CA ALA A 83 14.71 -40.58 9.10
C ALA A 83 14.40 -39.44 8.11
N LEU A 84 14.28 -39.77 6.82
CA LEU A 84 14.00 -38.79 5.76
C LEU A 84 12.60 -38.19 5.90
N THR A 85 11.60 -39.02 6.21
CA THR A 85 10.22 -38.56 6.46
C THR A 85 10.17 -37.65 7.68
N THR A 86 10.88 -38.02 8.75
CA THR A 86 10.96 -37.21 9.98
C THR A 86 11.62 -35.86 9.71
N LEU A 87 12.77 -35.85 9.04
CA LEU A 87 13.48 -34.62 8.70
C LEU A 87 12.65 -33.74 7.76
N SER A 88 12.03 -34.32 6.74
CA SER A 88 11.17 -33.61 5.79
C SER A 88 9.99 -32.98 6.51
N ASN A 89 9.29 -33.72 7.37
CA ASN A 89 8.17 -33.20 8.15
C ASN A 89 8.57 -32.04 9.06
N VAL A 90 9.71 -32.16 9.77
CA VAL A 90 10.21 -31.09 10.64
C VAL A 90 10.58 -29.85 9.81
N SER A 91 11.35 -30.04 8.74
CA SER A 91 11.80 -28.91 7.89
C SER A 91 10.63 -28.19 7.22
N LEU A 92 9.62 -28.92 6.75
CA LEU A 92 8.44 -28.35 6.11
C LEU A 92 7.52 -27.66 7.12
N ASP A 93 7.38 -28.18 8.35
CA ASP A 93 6.64 -27.49 9.41
C ASP A 93 7.32 -26.15 9.78
N THR A 94 8.65 -26.12 9.86
CA THR A 94 9.41 -24.88 10.06
C THR A 94 9.21 -23.90 8.91
N ILE A 95 9.39 -24.35 7.66
CA ILE A 95 9.20 -23.48 6.47
C ILE A 95 7.76 -22.97 6.40
N TYR A 96 6.76 -23.81 6.64
CA TYR A 96 5.34 -23.40 6.61
C TYR A 96 5.04 -22.31 7.65
N LYS A 97 5.60 -22.42 8.86
CA LYS A 97 5.43 -21.43 9.93
C LYS A 97 6.17 -20.12 9.65
N GLU A 98 7.35 -20.19 9.06
CA GLU A 98 8.17 -19.00 8.74
C GLU A 98 7.75 -18.32 7.44
N MET A 99 7.04 -19.02 6.57
CA MET A 99 6.52 -18.45 5.33
C MET A 99 5.46 -17.38 5.61
N VAL A 100 5.62 -16.23 4.96
CA VAL A 100 4.58 -15.22 4.90
C VAL A 100 3.48 -15.73 3.97
N THR A 101 2.26 -15.83 4.51
CA THR A 101 1.10 -16.27 3.73
C THR A 101 0.63 -15.16 2.79
N GLN A 102 0.00 -15.54 1.68
CA GLN A 102 -0.60 -14.59 0.75
C GLN A 102 -1.61 -13.67 1.44
N ALA A 103 -2.40 -14.21 2.37
CA ALA A 103 -3.34 -13.42 3.18
C ALA A 103 -2.63 -12.37 4.05
N GLN A 104 -1.51 -12.73 4.69
CA GLN A 104 -0.71 -11.79 5.47
C GLN A 104 -0.11 -10.68 4.58
N GLN A 105 0.32 -11.02 3.36
CA GLN A 105 0.79 -10.05 2.39
C GLN A 105 -0.34 -9.11 1.94
N GLU A 106 -1.54 -9.63 1.65
CA GLU A 106 -2.70 -8.82 1.27
C GLU A 106 -3.13 -7.84 2.37
N ILE A 107 -3.19 -8.30 3.62
CA ILE A 107 -3.46 -7.45 4.79
C ILE A 107 -2.45 -6.30 4.86
N THR A 108 -1.16 -6.62 4.73
CA THR A 108 -0.08 -5.61 4.78
C THR A 108 -0.24 -4.57 3.66
N VAL A 109 -0.58 -5.00 2.44
CA VAL A 109 -0.83 -4.10 1.32
C VAL A 109 -2.04 -3.20 1.58
N GLN A 110 -3.14 -3.75 2.11
CA GLN A 110 -4.32 -2.97 2.45
C GLN A 110 -4.03 -1.92 3.54
N GLN A 111 -3.20 -2.27 4.54
CA GLN A 111 -2.74 -1.33 5.57
C GLN A 111 -1.93 -0.19 4.95
N LEU A 112 -0.96 -0.50 4.08
CA LEU A 112 -0.16 0.53 3.40
C LEU A 112 -1.03 1.48 2.57
N ILE A 113 -2.01 0.95 1.84
CA ILE A 113 -2.95 1.78 1.07
C ILE A 113 -3.76 2.69 2.00
N ALA A 114 -4.28 2.17 3.12
CA ALA A 114 -5.02 2.96 4.08
C ALA A 114 -4.17 4.08 4.71
N HIS A 115 -2.89 3.81 5.02
CA HIS A 115 -1.95 4.82 5.51
C HIS A 115 -1.69 5.91 4.45
N LEU A 116 -1.47 5.53 3.19
CA LEU A 116 -1.31 6.49 2.10
C LEU A 116 -2.57 7.35 1.90
N ASP A 117 -3.76 6.76 2.04
CA ASP A 117 -5.02 7.49 1.96
C ASP A 117 -5.19 8.49 3.12
N SER A 118 -4.68 8.17 4.32
CA SER A 118 -4.63 9.10 5.45
C SER A 118 -3.72 10.29 5.15
N ILE A 119 -2.48 10.02 4.69
CA ILE A 119 -1.51 11.06 4.33
C ILE A 119 -2.08 12.00 3.28
N ARG A 120 -2.79 11.45 2.29
CA ARG A 120 -3.45 12.26 1.24
C ARG A 120 -4.51 13.20 1.83
N LYS A 121 -5.28 12.76 2.83
CA LYS A 121 -6.27 13.62 3.50
C LYS A 121 -5.58 14.73 4.27
N ASP A 122 -4.49 14.42 4.98
CA ASP A 122 -3.74 15.40 5.76
C ASP A 122 -3.13 16.49 4.87
N MET A 123 -2.60 16.12 3.69
CA MET A 123 -2.11 17.06 2.69
C MET A 123 -3.19 18.06 2.25
N VAL A 124 -4.40 17.56 1.93
CA VAL A 124 -5.54 18.41 1.54
C VAL A 124 -6.00 19.30 2.70
N ILE A 125 -5.92 18.82 3.94
CA ILE A 125 -6.24 19.64 5.12
C ILE A 125 -5.22 20.77 5.26
N LEU A 126 -3.92 20.46 5.14
CA LEU A 126 -2.86 21.46 5.23
C LEU A 126 -3.06 22.59 4.20
N GLU A 127 -3.31 22.25 2.94
CA GLU A 127 -3.58 23.22 1.88
C GLU A 127 -4.78 24.13 2.20
N LYS A 128 -5.86 23.55 2.73
CA LYS A 128 -7.05 24.32 3.12
C LYS A 128 -6.77 25.21 4.32
N CYS A 129 -5.98 24.74 5.29
CA CYS A 129 -5.60 25.49 6.47
C CYS A 129 -4.71 26.68 6.12
N GLU A 130 -3.72 26.52 5.24
CA GLU A 130 -2.87 27.63 4.77
C GLU A 130 -3.70 28.72 4.08
N PHE A 131 -4.65 28.32 3.23
CA PHE A 131 -5.54 29.27 2.57
C PHE A 131 -6.47 30.00 3.55
N ALA A 132 -7.01 29.28 4.55
CA ALA A 132 -7.82 29.89 5.59
C ALA A 132 -7.02 30.88 6.43
N ASN A 133 -5.77 30.54 6.75
CA ASN A 133 -4.88 31.38 7.54
C ASN A 133 -4.53 32.68 6.81
N LEU A 134 -4.13 32.60 5.53
CA LEU A 134 -3.85 33.78 4.70
C LEU A 134 -5.07 34.68 4.52
N ARG A 135 -6.27 34.11 4.45
CA ARG A 135 -7.51 34.89 4.39
C ARG A 135 -7.75 35.64 5.70
N ALA A 136 -7.59 34.96 6.84
CA ALA A 136 -7.77 35.57 8.15
C ALA A 136 -6.79 36.74 8.35
N GLU A 137 -5.51 36.54 8.02
CA GLU A 137 -4.48 37.59 8.10
C GLU A 137 -4.79 38.79 7.19
N ASN A 138 -5.29 38.54 5.97
CA ASN A 138 -5.73 39.63 5.08
C ASN A 138 -6.93 40.40 5.61
N GLU A 139 -7.91 39.71 6.21
CA GLU A 139 -9.06 40.35 6.82
C GLU A 139 -8.64 41.22 8.02
N GLU A 140 -7.69 40.74 8.83
CA GLU A 140 -7.10 41.47 9.94
C GLU A 140 -6.38 42.74 9.47
N MET A 141 -5.47 42.63 8.49
CA MET A 141 -4.77 43.78 7.92
C MET A 141 -5.72 44.83 7.33
N LYS A 142 -6.83 44.39 6.71
CA LYS A 142 -7.83 45.30 6.16
C LYS A 142 -8.56 46.08 7.27
N ILE A 143 -8.90 45.40 8.38
CA ILE A 143 -9.53 46.04 9.53
C ILE A 143 -8.59 47.07 10.15
N GLU A 144 -7.30 46.73 10.32
CA GLU A 144 -6.31 47.67 10.84
C GLU A 144 -6.14 48.90 9.94
N LEU A 145 -6.12 48.71 8.63
CA LEU A 145 -6.05 49.80 7.66
C LEU A 145 -7.28 50.71 7.76
N ASP A 146 -8.48 50.13 7.78
CA ASP A 146 -9.73 50.88 7.88
C ASP A 146 -9.81 51.65 9.22
N GLN A 147 -9.35 51.05 10.33
CA GLN A 147 -9.23 51.72 11.63
C GLN A 147 -8.22 52.88 11.59
N GLY A 148 -7.04 52.66 10.98
CA GLY A 148 -6.02 53.68 10.80
C GLY A 148 -6.53 54.86 9.99
N ILE A 149 -7.22 54.60 8.88
CA ILE A 149 -7.87 55.64 8.08
C ILE A 149 -8.92 56.38 8.91
N MET A 150 -9.79 55.67 9.63
CA MET A 150 -10.83 56.31 10.45
C MET A 150 -10.23 57.22 11.54
N SER A 151 -9.09 56.83 12.12
CA SER A 151 -8.38 57.63 13.12
C SER A 151 -7.73 58.89 12.57
N LEU A 152 -7.39 58.92 11.27
CA LEU A 152 -6.84 60.09 10.58
C LEU A 152 -7.92 61.08 10.13
N PHE A 153 -9.18 60.64 10.09
CA PHE A 153 -10.33 61.46 9.70
C PHE A 153 -11.02 62.16 10.89
N PHE A 154 -10.51 62.00 12.11
CA PHE A 154 -10.92 62.71 13.33
C PHE A 154 -9.78 63.59 13.86
#